data_AF-F2BC69-F1
#
_entry.id   AF-F2BC69-F1
#
_cell.length_a   1.000
_cell.length_b   1.000
_cell.length_c   1.000
_cell.angle_alpha   90.00
_cell.angle_beta   90.00
_cell.angle_gamma   90.00
#
_symmetry.space_group_name_H-M   'P 1'
#
loop_
_entity.id
_entity.type
_entity.pdbx_description
1 polymer ?
#
loop_
_entity_poly.entity_id
_entity_poly.type
_entity_poly.pdbx_seq_one_letter_code
_entity_poly.pdbx_strand_id
1 'polypeptide(L)'
;MPSRILSGSGFQGDNYAIMCKIAEWPQAWVKQHAYNIDYTWKPQNSRWLDLQASLWATRTKSKTNSAGGVPGDVAWFDNNWDGDCIGWLYGGTGTRPRAQDGLPNTNGRFNTRQGQALYAANNRNGLTVSNKMKLNDKLQLTLSGDYQTEKLRSRNEFADFFFGYDTNNPENIQPNLFLDQIAYPRNGRRREFNLAFNFRFEPRSWLTLTAGARYTRFNIWDDNVRKFIDNGGILQANRGVTYTDIKQVASQEDYRRYLEAKKRIDEAARNRISAKFQTKPRPTTTKFPQTSAACLI
;
A
#
# COMPACT_ATOMS: atom_id res chain seq x y z
N MET A 1 -5.90 4.22 19.65
CA MET A 1 -4.45 3.97 19.78
C MET A 1 -3.75 5.31 19.65
N PRO A 2 -2.86 5.70 20.58
CA PRO A 2 -2.01 6.85 20.35
C PRO A 2 -1.05 6.50 19.20
N SER A 3 -1.20 7.13 18.05
CA SER A 3 -0.25 6.98 16.95
C SER A 3 1.01 7.78 17.31
N ARG A 4 2.12 7.07 17.49
CA ARG A 4 3.46 7.68 17.56
C ARG A 4 3.74 8.26 16.17
N ILE A 5 3.82 9.58 16.07
CA ILE A 5 4.22 10.28 14.84
C ILE A 5 5.73 10.54 14.95
N LEU A 6 6.48 10.10 13.95
CA LEU A 6 7.89 10.44 13.79
C LEU A 6 8.00 11.97 13.68
N SER A 7 8.52 12.65 14.69
CA SER A 7 9.09 13.98 14.54
C SER A 7 10.46 13.84 13.86
N GLY A 8 10.45 13.47 12.57
CA GLY A 8 11.66 13.33 11.78
C GLY A 8 11.97 14.63 11.07
N SER A 9 12.95 15.36 11.59
CA SER A 9 13.78 16.33 10.85
C SER A 9 13.05 17.53 10.23
N GLY A 10 12.93 18.64 10.96
CA GLY A 10 12.99 19.98 10.34
C GLY A 10 11.69 20.77 10.10
N PHE A 11 10.54 20.42 10.70
CA PHE A 11 9.26 21.12 10.46
C PHE A 11 8.71 21.93 11.65
N GLN A 12 9.51 22.15 12.69
CA GLN A 12 9.20 23.08 13.78
C GLN A 12 10.17 24.24 13.65
N GLY A 13 9.66 25.42 13.27
CA GLY A 13 10.47 26.59 12.90
C GLY A 13 11.53 26.97 13.92
N ASP A 14 12.46 27.84 13.50
CA ASP A 14 13.74 28.20 14.16
C ASP A 14 13.65 28.84 15.56
N ASN A 15 12.53 28.74 16.25
CA ASN A 15 12.37 29.26 17.60
C ASN A 15 12.84 28.24 18.64
N TYR A 16 14.06 28.45 19.14
CA TYR A 16 14.73 27.62 20.15
C TYR A 16 13.90 27.41 21.43
N ALA A 17 13.01 28.35 21.79
CA ALA A 17 12.12 28.23 22.95
C ALA A 17 11.01 27.16 22.79
N ILE A 18 10.82 26.65 21.57
CA ILE A 18 9.78 25.67 21.20
C ILE A 18 10.40 24.32 20.80
N MET A 19 11.73 24.23 20.60
CA MET A 19 12.41 22.97 20.23
C MET A 19 12.32 21.88 21.31
N CYS A 20 11.92 22.24 22.54
CA CYS A 20 11.62 21.31 23.63
C CYS A 20 10.12 21.01 23.80
N LYS A 21 9.26 21.51 22.90
CA LYS A 21 7.81 21.27 22.92
C LYS A 21 7.42 20.44 21.71
N ILE A 22 7.03 19.20 21.94
CA ILE A 22 6.43 18.37 20.89
C ILE A 22 5.04 18.95 20.61
N ALA A 23 4.86 19.55 19.42
CA ALA A 23 3.53 19.94 18.97
C ALA A 23 2.62 18.70 18.94
N GLU A 24 1.61 18.67 19.80
CA GLU A 24 0.61 17.60 19.78
C GLU A 24 -0.25 17.77 18.53
N TRP A 25 -0.27 16.74 17.70
CA TRP A 25 -1.09 16.74 16.49
C TRP A 25 -2.57 16.59 16.90
N PRO A 26 -3.51 17.20 16.16
CA PRO A 26 -4.93 17.05 16.45
C PRO A 26 -5.35 15.60 16.62
N GLN A 27 -6.24 15.35 17.57
CA GLN A 27 -6.65 14.01 17.96
C GLN A 27 -7.15 13.20 16.76
N ALA A 28 -6.50 12.05 16.54
CA ALA A 28 -6.95 11.02 15.62
C ALA A 28 -8.08 10.21 16.26
N TRP A 29 -9.00 9.70 15.44
CA TRP A 29 -10.11 8.89 15.92
C TRP A 29 -10.50 7.81 14.91
N VAL A 30 -11.06 6.73 15.45
CA VAL A 30 -11.69 5.65 14.68
C VAL A 30 -13.02 5.34 15.37
N LYS A 31 -14.09 5.33 14.58
CA LYS A 31 -15.44 4.94 15.02
C LYS A 31 -15.89 3.75 14.19
N GLN A 32 -16.22 2.64 14.85
CA GLN A 32 -16.67 1.43 14.20
C GLN A 32 -18.04 1.01 14.74
N HIS A 33 -18.96 0.73 13.84
CA HIS A 33 -20.22 0.05 14.13
C HIS A 33 -20.20 -1.33 13.51
N ALA A 34 -20.55 -2.35 14.29
CA ALA A 34 -20.65 -3.73 13.85
C ALA A 34 -22.08 -4.24 14.09
N TYR A 35 -22.60 -4.96 13.12
CA TYR A 35 -23.95 -5.53 13.12
C TYR A 35 -23.83 -6.99 12.73
N ASN A 36 -24.54 -7.88 13.44
CA ASN A 36 -24.58 -9.31 13.17
C ASN A 36 -26.00 -9.84 13.38
N ILE A 37 -26.40 -10.77 12.51
CA ILE A 37 -27.61 -11.57 12.65
C ILE A 37 -27.18 -13.02 12.49
N ASP A 38 -27.36 -13.79 13.54
CA ASP A 38 -26.91 -15.17 13.61
C ASP A 38 -28.13 -16.11 13.63
N TYR A 39 -28.05 -17.18 12.86
CA TYR A 39 -29.06 -18.23 12.78
C TYR A 39 -28.41 -19.60 12.91
N THR A 40 -28.98 -20.43 13.77
CA THR A 40 -28.54 -21.81 13.97
C THR A 40 -29.74 -22.74 13.83
N TRP A 41 -29.59 -23.80 13.05
CA TRP A 41 -30.64 -24.79 12.86
C TRP A 41 -30.09 -26.21 12.90
N LYS A 42 -30.55 -26.95 13.91
CA LYS A 42 -30.20 -28.34 14.16
C LYS A 42 -31.45 -29.13 14.57
N PRO A 43 -32.20 -29.68 13.60
CA PRO A 43 -33.38 -30.49 13.90
C PRO A 43 -33.01 -31.70 14.76
N GLN A 44 -33.93 -32.11 15.64
CA GLN A 44 -33.76 -33.35 16.41
C GLN A 44 -33.59 -34.54 15.46
N ASN A 45 -32.64 -35.41 15.80
CA ASN A 45 -32.31 -36.63 15.02
C ASN A 45 -31.85 -36.38 13.57
N SER A 46 -31.55 -35.14 13.16
CA SER A 46 -31.00 -34.89 11.83
C SER A 46 -29.50 -35.17 11.79
N ARG A 47 -29.11 -36.13 10.95
CA ARG A 47 -27.71 -36.40 10.62
C ARG A 47 -27.15 -35.52 9.50
N TRP A 48 -27.99 -34.75 8.81
CA TRP A 48 -27.60 -33.98 7.63
C TRP A 48 -27.51 -32.47 7.90
N LEU A 49 -28.11 -32.01 9.01
CA LEU A 49 -28.33 -30.60 9.23
C LEU A 49 -27.88 -30.19 10.63
N ASP A 50 -26.78 -29.46 10.65
CA ASP A 50 -26.25 -28.71 11.78
C ASP A 50 -25.71 -27.41 11.17
N LEU A 51 -26.68 -26.55 10.83
CA LEU A 51 -26.48 -25.34 10.05
C LEU A 51 -26.21 -24.16 10.98
N GLN A 52 -25.19 -23.39 10.64
CA GLN A 52 -24.87 -22.09 11.22
C GLN A 52 -24.75 -21.07 10.09
N ALA A 53 -25.47 -19.98 10.19
CA ALA A 53 -25.38 -18.88 9.24
C ALA A 53 -25.26 -17.56 10.01
N SER A 54 -24.42 -16.65 9.51
CA SER A 54 -24.22 -15.33 10.07
C SER A 54 -24.17 -14.31 8.96
N LEU A 55 -25.05 -13.32 9.02
CA LEU A 55 -24.99 -12.12 8.17
C LEU A 55 -24.43 -10.98 9.02
N TRP A 56 -23.39 -10.32 8.53
CA TRP A 56 -22.72 -9.28 9.30
C TRP A 56 -22.34 -8.08 8.44
N ALA A 57 -22.23 -6.93 9.09
CA ALA A 57 -21.78 -5.69 8.48
C ALA A 57 -20.92 -4.88 9.44
N THR A 58 -19.89 -4.24 8.92
CA THR A 58 -19.04 -3.31 9.66
C THR A 58 -18.99 -1.98 8.93
N ARG A 59 -19.09 -0.89 9.68
CA ARG A 59 -18.99 0.49 9.21
C ARG A 59 -17.93 1.21 10.03
N THR A 60 -16.78 1.45 9.43
CA THR A 60 -15.65 2.11 10.10
C THR A 60 -15.43 3.47 9.46
N LYS A 61 -15.40 4.52 10.27
CA LYS A 61 -14.94 5.86 9.88
C LYS A 61 -13.71 6.20 10.70
N SER A 62 -12.73 6.87 10.10
CA SER A 62 -11.53 7.29 10.80
C SER A 62 -11.00 8.61 10.30
N LYS A 63 -10.31 9.30 11.20
CA LYS A 63 -9.41 10.42 10.91
C LYS A 63 -8.05 10.08 11.50
N THR A 64 -7.03 9.99 10.66
CA THR A 64 -5.64 9.71 11.06
C THR A 64 -4.73 10.86 10.64
N ASN A 65 -3.59 11.01 11.31
CA ASN A 65 -2.59 12.04 10.99
C ASN A 65 -1.54 11.48 10.02
N SER A 66 -2.01 10.91 8.90
CA SER A 66 -1.19 10.15 7.95
C SER A 66 -1.26 10.70 6.52
N ALA A 67 -1.75 11.93 6.34
CA ALA A 67 -1.81 12.57 5.02
C ALA A 67 -0.48 13.25 4.61
N GLY A 68 0.48 13.41 5.53
CA GLY A 68 1.83 13.90 5.23
C GLY A 68 2.06 15.40 5.44
N GLY A 69 1.02 16.22 5.56
CA GLY A 69 1.12 17.64 5.92
C GLY A 69 1.02 17.90 7.43
N VAL A 70 1.02 19.18 7.82
CA VAL A 70 0.89 19.67 9.19
C VAL A 70 -0.48 20.30 9.46
N PRO A 71 -0.92 20.41 10.74
CA PRO A 71 -2.22 20.96 11.14
C PRO A 71 -2.59 22.37 10.68
N GLY A 72 -1.61 23.15 10.22
CA GLY A 72 -1.78 24.53 9.80
C GLY A 72 -1.43 24.79 8.34
N ASP A 73 -1.34 23.74 7.51
CA ASP A 73 -1.00 23.92 6.09
C ASP A 73 -2.03 24.76 5.36
N VAL A 74 -1.57 25.57 4.41
CA VAL A 74 -2.42 26.32 3.49
C VAL A 74 -2.57 25.57 2.18
N ALA A 75 -3.78 25.63 1.61
CA ALA A 75 -4.09 24.98 0.34
C ALA A 75 -3.44 25.67 -0.87
N TRP A 76 -3.06 26.92 -0.72
CA TRP A 76 -2.55 27.78 -1.78
C TRP A 76 -1.27 28.48 -1.33
N PHE A 77 -0.33 28.57 -2.25
CA PHE A 77 0.95 29.25 -2.12
C PHE A 77 0.98 30.48 -3.01
N ASP A 78 1.69 31.51 -2.56
CA ASP A 78 2.05 32.66 -3.38
C ASP A 78 3.51 32.49 -3.76
N ASN A 79 3.76 32.10 -5.01
CA ASN A 79 5.11 31.74 -5.46
C ASN A 79 6.09 32.92 -5.40
N ASN A 80 5.61 34.16 -5.56
CA ASN A 80 6.47 35.33 -5.49
C ASN A 80 6.90 35.55 -4.04
N TRP A 81 5.92 35.56 -3.13
CA TRP A 81 6.15 35.69 -1.70
C TRP A 81 7.03 34.56 -1.15
N ASP A 82 6.74 33.32 -1.51
CA ASP A 82 7.47 32.14 -1.07
C ASP A 82 8.90 32.15 -1.63
N GLY A 83 9.07 32.56 -2.90
CA GLY A 83 10.37 32.76 -3.53
C GLY A 83 11.23 33.79 -2.81
N ASP A 84 10.65 34.95 -2.48
CA ASP A 84 11.34 36.00 -1.71
C ASP A 84 11.70 35.53 -0.30
N CYS A 85 10.81 34.76 0.35
CA CYS A 85 11.07 34.20 1.69
C CYS A 85 12.18 33.16 1.67
N ILE A 86 12.19 32.25 0.69
CA ILE A 86 13.25 31.25 0.48
C ILE A 86 14.57 31.97 0.19
N GLY A 87 14.57 32.96 -0.70
CA GLY A 87 15.74 33.77 -1.02
C GLY A 87 16.34 34.43 0.21
N TRP A 88 15.52 35.03 1.07
CA TRP A 88 15.97 35.59 2.35
C TRP A 88 16.50 34.51 3.31
N LEU A 89 15.79 33.39 3.49
CA LEU A 89 16.17 32.32 4.41
C LEU A 89 17.55 31.70 4.08
N TYR A 90 17.87 31.58 2.80
CA TYR A 90 19.14 31.03 2.32
C TYR A 90 20.23 32.09 2.09
N GLY A 91 20.12 33.26 2.69
CA GLY A 91 21.20 34.26 2.74
C GLY A 91 21.24 35.23 1.56
N GLY A 92 20.13 35.39 0.84
CA GLY A 92 19.96 36.46 -0.15
C GLY A 92 20.10 37.85 0.47
N THR A 93 20.48 38.84 -0.34
CA THR A 93 20.76 40.22 0.12
C THR A 93 19.51 41.06 0.42
N GLY A 94 18.31 40.46 0.33
CA GLY A 94 17.04 41.13 0.58
C GLY A 94 16.67 41.21 2.06
N THR A 95 15.77 42.12 2.41
CA THR A 95 15.13 42.15 3.73
C THR A 95 14.09 41.04 3.83
N ARG A 96 13.92 40.47 5.04
CA ARG A 96 12.84 39.49 5.32
C ARG A 96 11.50 40.03 4.79
N PRO A 97 10.82 39.33 3.86
CA PRO A 97 9.48 39.71 3.44
C PRO A 97 8.56 39.75 4.67
N ARG A 98 7.84 40.86 4.84
CA ARG A 98 6.81 41.00 5.88
C ARG A 98 5.44 41.06 5.23
N ALA A 99 4.50 40.29 5.78
CA ALA A 99 3.14 40.31 5.28
C ALA A 99 2.68 41.77 5.33
N GLN A 100 2.17 42.29 4.21
CA GLN A 100 1.61 43.62 4.21
C GLN A 100 0.31 43.57 5.01
N ASP A 101 0.25 44.31 6.11
CA ASP A 101 -0.96 44.42 6.91
C ASP A 101 -2.11 44.93 6.03
N GLY A 102 -3.22 44.19 5.97
CA GLY A 102 -4.46 44.65 5.35
C GLY A 102 -4.80 44.12 3.96
N LEU A 103 -4.06 43.17 3.37
CA LEU A 103 -4.56 42.44 2.20
C LEU A 103 -5.63 41.43 2.65
N PRO A 104 -6.90 41.59 2.25
CA PRO A 104 -7.96 40.73 2.76
C PRO A 104 -7.91 39.34 2.10
N ASN A 105 -7.90 38.27 2.90
CA ASN A 105 -8.12 36.88 2.44
C ASN A 105 -9.60 36.66 2.06
N THR A 106 -10.10 37.47 1.12
CA THR A 106 -11.52 37.64 0.77
C THR A 106 -12.20 36.37 0.29
N ASN A 107 -11.43 35.41 -0.21
CA ASN A 107 -11.90 34.15 -0.77
C ASN A 107 -11.45 32.92 0.04
N GLY A 108 -10.82 33.13 1.21
CA GLY A 108 -10.39 32.05 2.11
C GLY A 108 -9.29 31.15 1.56
N ARG A 109 -8.63 31.51 0.45
CA ARG A 109 -7.56 30.70 -0.17
C ARG A 109 -6.38 30.45 0.78
N PHE A 110 -6.07 31.40 1.65
CA PHE A 110 -4.99 31.27 2.63
C PHE A 110 -5.46 30.79 4.01
N ASN A 111 -6.70 30.26 4.11
CA ASN A 111 -7.13 29.63 5.35
C ASN A 111 -6.33 28.36 5.62
N THR A 112 -5.93 28.19 6.87
CA THR A 112 -5.25 26.97 7.32
C THR A 112 -6.19 25.78 7.26
N ARG A 113 -5.64 24.63 6.89
CA ARG A 113 -6.30 23.35 6.75
C ARG A 113 -5.49 22.26 7.43
N GLN A 114 -6.14 21.14 7.66
CA GLN A 114 -5.53 20.00 8.32
C GLN A 114 -4.75 19.14 7.32
N GLY A 115 -3.55 19.58 6.93
CA GLY A 115 -2.62 18.86 6.02
C GLY A 115 -2.25 17.46 6.45
N GLN A 116 -2.28 17.20 7.74
CA GLN A 116 -2.07 15.89 8.35
C GLN A 116 -3.23 14.92 8.16
N ALA A 117 -4.46 15.42 7.99
CA ALA A 117 -5.66 14.64 8.23
C ALA A 117 -6.02 13.78 7.01
N LEU A 118 -5.97 12.46 7.20
CA LEU A 118 -6.52 11.49 6.27
C LEU A 118 -7.84 10.97 6.83
N TYR A 119 -8.92 11.20 6.10
CA TYR A 119 -10.24 10.68 6.43
C TYR A 119 -10.49 9.40 5.63
N ALA A 120 -10.92 8.34 6.30
CA ALA A 120 -11.26 7.09 5.63
C ALA A 120 -12.60 6.54 6.13
N ALA A 121 -13.31 5.88 5.21
CA ALA A 121 -14.52 5.13 5.46
C ALA A 121 -14.36 3.73 4.87
N ASN A 122 -14.45 2.71 5.71
CA ASN A 122 -14.37 1.31 5.32
C ASN A 122 -15.68 0.60 5.68
N ASN A 123 -16.42 0.20 4.65
CA ASN A 123 -17.68 -0.51 4.80
C ASN A 123 -17.51 -1.95 4.34
N ARG A 124 -17.76 -2.90 5.25
CA ARG A 124 -17.69 -4.34 4.97
C ARG A 124 -19.06 -4.97 5.19
N ASN A 125 -19.42 -5.92 4.34
CA ASN A 125 -20.58 -6.78 4.53
C ASN A 125 -20.15 -8.20 4.23
N GLY A 126 -20.63 -9.15 5.01
CA GLY A 126 -20.36 -10.55 4.71
C GLY A 126 -21.45 -11.48 5.18
N LEU A 127 -21.37 -12.67 4.62
CA LEU A 127 -22.21 -13.82 4.91
C LEU A 127 -21.28 -14.99 5.18
N THR A 128 -21.49 -15.66 6.30
CA THR A 128 -20.79 -16.90 6.66
C THR A 128 -21.83 -17.99 6.82
N VAL A 129 -21.61 -19.15 6.20
CA VAL A 129 -22.49 -20.32 6.30
C VAL A 129 -21.64 -21.54 6.56
N SER A 130 -22.08 -22.40 7.47
CA SER A 130 -21.44 -23.68 7.77
C SER A 130 -22.52 -24.72 8.03
N ASN A 131 -22.36 -25.91 7.46
CA ASN A 131 -23.21 -27.04 7.76
C ASN A 131 -22.35 -28.25 8.11
N LYS A 132 -22.65 -28.87 9.25
CA LYS A 132 -22.01 -30.12 9.67
C LYS A 132 -22.96 -31.31 9.45
N MET A 133 -22.46 -32.29 8.73
CA MET A 133 -23.16 -33.53 8.39
C MET A 133 -22.49 -34.73 9.04
N LYS A 134 -23.28 -35.64 9.61
CA LYS A 134 -22.85 -36.97 10.04
C LYS A 134 -23.12 -37.97 8.91
N LEU A 135 -22.12 -38.17 8.06
CA LEU A 135 -22.17 -39.07 6.89
C LEU A 135 -22.24 -40.56 7.26
N ASN A 136 -21.79 -40.94 8.45
CA ASN A 136 -22.12 -42.19 9.16
C ASN A 136 -21.66 -42.07 10.64
N ASP A 137 -21.71 -43.14 11.43
CA ASP A 137 -21.32 -43.11 12.84
C ASP A 137 -19.85 -42.77 13.11
N LYS A 138 -19.01 -42.89 12.09
CA LYS A 138 -17.57 -42.67 12.15
C LYS A 138 -17.11 -41.51 11.28
N LEU A 139 -17.93 -40.98 10.38
CA LEU A 139 -17.53 -40.00 9.38
C LEU A 139 -18.45 -38.78 9.45
N GLN A 140 -17.84 -37.62 9.64
CA GLN A 140 -18.50 -36.32 9.60
C GLN A 140 -17.88 -35.47 8.48
N LEU A 141 -18.70 -34.66 7.84
CA LEU A 141 -18.30 -33.66 6.86
C LEU A 141 -18.81 -32.30 7.31
N THR A 142 -17.91 -31.34 7.45
CA THR A 142 -18.26 -29.94 7.60
C THR A 142 -18.02 -29.25 6.26
N LEU A 143 -19.06 -28.60 5.73
CA LEU A 143 -18.95 -27.71 4.58
C LEU A 143 -19.15 -26.28 5.08
N SER A 144 -18.22 -25.38 4.78
CA SER A 144 -18.32 -23.97 5.15
C SER A 144 -18.00 -23.06 3.98
N GLY A 145 -18.65 -21.91 3.95
CA GLY A 145 -18.43 -20.87 2.97
C GLY A 145 -18.53 -19.49 3.61
N ASP A 146 -17.71 -18.57 3.11
CA ASP A 146 -17.79 -17.17 3.50
C ASP A 146 -17.69 -16.27 2.25
N TYR A 147 -18.49 -15.21 2.25
CA TYR A 147 -18.49 -14.20 1.21
C TYR A 147 -18.43 -12.83 1.85
N GLN A 148 -17.47 -12.01 1.42
CA GLN A 148 -17.28 -10.65 1.91
C GLN A 148 -17.22 -9.66 0.75
N THR A 149 -17.84 -8.50 0.96
CA THR A 149 -17.66 -7.30 0.15
C THR A 149 -17.10 -6.19 1.02
N GLU A 150 -16.16 -5.43 0.48
CA GLU A 150 -15.53 -4.29 1.15
C GLU A 150 -15.49 -3.11 0.18
N LYS A 151 -15.83 -1.92 0.69
CA LYS A 151 -15.68 -0.65 -0.02
C LYS A 151 -14.89 0.31 0.88
N LEU A 152 -13.71 0.68 0.43
CA LEU A 152 -12.85 1.68 1.04
C LEU A 152 -13.00 2.99 0.28
N ARG A 153 -13.21 4.07 1.03
CA ARG A 153 -13.10 5.44 0.53
C ARG A 153 -12.21 6.24 1.44
N SER A 154 -11.33 7.07 0.88
CA SER A 154 -10.60 8.05 1.66
C SER A 154 -10.55 9.40 0.95
N ARG A 155 -10.24 10.43 1.73
CA ARG A 155 -9.96 11.80 1.27
C ARG A 155 -8.97 12.46 2.21
N ASN A 156 -8.25 13.46 1.73
CA ASN A 156 -7.51 14.43 2.54
C ASN A 156 -8.11 15.83 2.25
N GLU A 157 -7.56 16.89 2.85
CA GLU A 157 -8.03 18.26 2.64
C GLU A 157 -7.52 18.91 1.33
N PHE A 158 -6.66 18.21 0.58
CA PHE A 158 -5.88 18.74 -0.54
C PHE A 158 -6.16 18.06 -1.90
N ALA A 159 -6.85 16.92 -1.91
CA ALA A 159 -7.04 16.07 -3.08
C ALA A 159 -7.79 16.73 -4.25
N ASP A 160 -8.68 17.69 -3.95
CA ASP A 160 -9.45 18.38 -4.97
C ASP A 160 -8.67 19.52 -5.65
N PHE A 161 -7.50 19.91 -5.11
CA PHE A 161 -6.71 21.01 -5.65
C PHE A 161 -5.76 20.61 -6.78
N PHE A 162 -5.58 19.32 -7.03
CA PHE A 162 -4.69 18.83 -8.09
C PHE A 162 -5.03 19.41 -9.47
N PHE A 163 -6.32 19.64 -9.74
CA PHE A 163 -6.81 20.21 -11.00
C PHE A 163 -6.97 21.74 -10.98
N GLY A 164 -6.63 22.40 -9.87
CA GLY A 164 -6.74 23.84 -9.69
C GLY A 164 -5.53 24.64 -10.18
N TYR A 165 -4.59 23.99 -10.88
CA TYR A 165 -3.39 24.64 -11.40
C TYR A 165 -3.76 25.53 -12.60
N ASP A 166 -3.84 26.83 -12.37
CA ASP A 166 -4.02 27.83 -13.42
C ASP A 166 -2.66 28.37 -13.85
N THR A 167 -2.20 27.97 -15.03
CA THR A 167 -0.94 28.42 -15.65
C THR A 167 -0.96 29.90 -16.02
N ASN A 168 -2.15 30.52 -16.11
CA ASN A 168 -2.32 31.90 -16.54
C ASN A 168 -2.76 32.82 -15.40
N ASN A 169 -2.62 32.38 -14.13
CA ASN A 169 -3.02 33.19 -12.99
C ASN A 169 -2.11 34.43 -12.84
N PRO A 170 -2.63 35.66 -13.03
CA PRO A 170 -1.84 36.89 -12.90
C PRO A 170 -1.32 37.14 -11.47
N GLU A 171 -1.94 36.49 -10.46
CA GLU A 171 -1.52 36.59 -9.06
C GLU A 171 -0.35 35.65 -8.72
N ASN A 172 0.06 34.75 -9.63
CA ASN A 172 1.07 33.70 -9.39
C ASN A 172 0.81 32.84 -8.12
N ILE A 173 -0.47 32.67 -7.78
CA ILE A 173 -0.94 31.84 -6.66
C ILE A 173 -1.25 30.43 -7.18
N GLN A 174 -0.73 29.40 -6.52
CA GLN A 174 -0.86 28.01 -6.96
C GLN A 174 -1.26 27.07 -5.83
N PRO A 175 -2.01 26.00 -6.11
CA PRO A 175 -2.38 25.03 -5.10
C PRO A 175 -1.15 24.25 -4.60
N ASN A 176 -1.15 23.88 -3.31
CA ASN A 176 -0.15 23.00 -2.74
C ASN A 176 -0.35 21.56 -3.24
N LEU A 177 0.32 21.21 -4.34
CA LEU A 177 0.24 19.89 -4.96
C LEU A 177 1.07 18.82 -4.23
N PHE A 178 2.00 19.21 -3.35
CA PHE A 178 2.91 18.28 -2.68
C PHE A 178 2.19 17.43 -1.63
N LEU A 179 1.27 18.04 -0.88
CA LEU A 179 0.58 17.37 0.23
C LEU A 179 -0.38 16.27 -0.23
N ASP A 180 -0.96 16.39 -1.42
CA ASP A 180 -1.78 15.31 -1.98
C ASP A 180 -0.92 14.14 -2.51
N GLN A 181 0.30 14.41 -2.96
CA GLN A 181 1.19 13.37 -3.52
C GLN A 181 1.76 12.44 -2.45
N ILE A 182 1.98 12.91 -1.22
CA ILE A 182 2.54 12.09 -0.13
C ILE A 182 1.54 10.99 0.30
N ALA A 183 0.26 11.33 0.36
CA ALA A 183 -0.78 10.42 0.82
C ALA A 183 -2.03 10.53 -0.03
N TYR A 184 -1.87 10.16 -1.31
CA TYR A 184 -2.96 10.14 -2.26
C TYR A 184 -4.12 9.30 -1.71
N PRO A 185 -5.36 9.82 -1.71
CA PRO A 185 -6.49 9.06 -1.22
C PRO A 185 -6.63 7.73 -1.97
N ARG A 186 -6.94 6.65 -1.25
CA ARG A 186 -7.13 5.31 -1.81
C ARG A 186 -8.60 4.95 -1.75
N ASN A 187 -9.18 4.73 -2.92
CA ASN A 187 -10.57 4.33 -3.07
C ASN A 187 -10.60 2.98 -3.78
N GLY A 188 -11.26 2.00 -3.20
CA GLY A 188 -11.27 0.66 -3.78
C GLY A 188 -12.39 -0.23 -3.27
N ARG A 189 -12.57 -1.33 -3.99
CA ARG A 189 -13.54 -2.36 -3.67
C ARG A 189 -12.84 -3.70 -3.62
N ARG A 190 -13.19 -4.54 -2.65
CA ARG A 190 -12.74 -5.93 -2.58
C ARG A 190 -13.97 -6.83 -2.49
N ARG A 191 -13.92 -7.95 -3.20
CA ARG A 191 -14.86 -9.07 -3.04
C ARG A 191 -14.06 -10.32 -2.78
N GLU A 192 -14.46 -11.08 -1.79
CA GLU A 192 -13.79 -12.31 -1.40
C GLU A 192 -14.81 -13.42 -1.21
N PHE A 193 -14.49 -14.59 -1.74
CA PHE A 193 -15.26 -15.80 -1.59
C PHE A 193 -14.33 -16.90 -1.11
N ASN A 194 -14.77 -17.62 -0.10
CA ASN A 194 -14.07 -18.77 0.43
C ASN A 194 -15.04 -19.94 0.56
N LEU A 195 -14.55 -21.13 0.23
CA LEU A 195 -15.25 -22.40 0.38
C LEU A 195 -14.29 -23.37 1.05
N ALA A 196 -14.74 -24.10 2.06
CA ALA A 196 -13.95 -25.12 2.72
C ALA A 196 -14.79 -26.36 2.99
N PHE A 197 -14.14 -27.52 2.92
CA PHE A 197 -14.71 -28.76 3.42
C PHE A 197 -13.71 -29.44 4.35
N ASN A 198 -14.23 -30.16 5.35
CA ASN A 198 -13.42 -30.93 6.28
C ASN A 198 -14.13 -32.22 6.67
N PHE A 199 -13.49 -33.35 6.39
CA PHE A 199 -13.86 -34.66 6.90
C PHE A 199 -13.23 -34.90 8.26
N ARG A 200 -14.01 -35.45 9.19
CA ARG A 200 -13.53 -36.02 10.45
C ARG A 200 -13.93 -37.49 10.48
N PHE A 201 -12.95 -38.38 10.46
CA PHE A 201 -13.12 -39.82 10.40
C PHE A 201 -12.57 -40.49 11.66
N GLU A 202 -13.40 -41.24 12.36
CA GLU A 202 -13.13 -41.90 13.64
C GLU A 202 -13.31 -43.42 13.49
N PRO A 203 -12.39 -44.12 12.80
CA PRO A 203 -12.53 -45.56 12.54
C PRO A 203 -12.58 -46.40 13.82
N ARG A 204 -11.88 -45.95 14.86
CA ARG A 204 -11.75 -46.56 16.21
C ARG A 204 -11.81 -45.45 17.27
N SER A 205 -12.15 -45.79 18.51
CA SER A 205 -12.27 -44.83 19.63
C SER A 205 -10.98 -44.08 19.97
N TRP A 206 -9.82 -44.62 19.61
CA TRP A 206 -8.51 -44.01 19.84
C TRP A 206 -7.93 -43.26 18.63
N LEU A 207 -8.56 -43.36 17.45
CA LEU A 207 -8.02 -42.80 16.21
C LEU A 207 -9.00 -41.83 15.57
N THR A 208 -8.59 -40.56 15.45
CA THR A 208 -9.29 -39.53 14.66
C THR A 208 -8.41 -39.07 13.52
N LEU A 209 -8.93 -39.11 12.30
CA LEU A 209 -8.28 -38.60 11.09
C LEU A 209 -9.08 -37.41 10.56
N THR A 210 -8.40 -36.33 10.21
CA THR A 210 -9.01 -35.16 9.58
C THR A 210 -8.39 -34.89 8.22
N ALA A 211 -9.25 -34.57 7.24
CA ALA A 211 -8.81 -34.24 5.89
C ALA A 211 -9.74 -33.17 5.32
N GLY A 212 -9.18 -32.07 4.83
CA GLY A 212 -9.96 -30.96 4.32
C GLY A 212 -9.18 -30.09 3.35
N ALA A 213 -9.90 -29.23 2.65
CA ALA A 213 -9.32 -28.23 1.76
C ALA A 213 -10.10 -26.92 1.85
N ARG A 214 -9.42 -25.82 1.53
CA ARG A 214 -10.00 -24.49 1.40
C ARG A 214 -9.67 -23.92 0.03
N TYR A 215 -10.68 -23.35 -0.61
CA TYR A 215 -10.56 -22.56 -1.82
C TYR A 215 -10.88 -21.10 -1.50
N THR A 216 -9.98 -20.20 -1.90
CA THR A 216 -10.11 -18.76 -1.70
C THR A 216 -10.00 -18.05 -3.03
N ARG A 217 -10.94 -17.16 -3.33
CA ARG A 217 -10.89 -16.27 -4.50
C ARG A 217 -11.19 -14.85 -4.06
N PHE A 218 -10.32 -13.92 -4.42
CA PHE A 218 -10.54 -12.51 -4.19
C PHE A 218 -10.39 -11.71 -5.48
N ASN A 219 -11.16 -10.63 -5.57
CA ASN A 219 -11.02 -9.62 -6.61
C ASN A 219 -10.90 -8.25 -5.92
N ILE A 220 -9.96 -7.43 -6.38
CA ILE A 220 -9.73 -6.07 -5.87
C ILE A 220 -9.79 -5.11 -7.06
N TRP A 221 -10.49 -4.00 -6.86
CA TRP A 221 -10.60 -2.91 -7.81
C TRP A 221 -10.10 -1.62 -7.15
N ASP A 222 -9.23 -0.90 -7.85
CA ASP A 222 -8.84 0.47 -7.50
C ASP A 222 -9.74 1.44 -8.28
N ASP A 223 -10.61 2.14 -7.55
CA ASP A 223 -11.57 3.06 -8.15
C ASP A 223 -10.90 4.35 -8.67
N ASN A 224 -9.73 4.74 -8.14
CA ASN A 224 -9.02 5.95 -8.59
C ASN A 224 -8.24 5.68 -9.87
N VAL A 225 -7.51 4.56 -9.93
CA VAL A 225 -6.86 4.12 -11.18
C VAL A 225 -7.88 3.96 -12.29
N ARG A 226 -9.04 3.36 -11.98
CA ARG A 226 -10.11 3.20 -12.96
C ARG A 226 -10.63 4.54 -13.48
N LYS A 227 -10.93 5.48 -12.58
CA LYS A 227 -11.33 6.85 -12.96
C LYS A 227 -10.26 7.56 -13.79
N PHE A 228 -8.99 7.41 -13.42
CA PHE A 228 -7.88 8.01 -14.16
C PHE A 228 -7.84 7.51 -15.61
N ILE A 229 -7.93 6.19 -15.83
CA ILE A 229 -7.97 5.60 -17.17
C ILE A 229 -9.23 6.00 -17.94
N ASP A 230 -10.41 5.93 -17.30
CA ASP A 230 -11.69 6.27 -17.96
C ASP A 230 -11.73 7.76 -18.39
N ASN A 231 -10.97 8.63 -17.74
CA ASN A 231 -10.79 10.04 -18.11
C ASN A 231 -9.66 10.27 -19.16
N GLY A 232 -9.16 9.22 -19.81
CA GLY A 232 -8.09 9.28 -20.81
C GLY A 232 -6.68 9.38 -20.21
N GLY A 233 -6.55 9.22 -18.89
CA GLY A 233 -5.26 9.20 -18.21
C GLY A 233 -4.44 7.97 -18.62
N ILE A 234 -3.15 8.18 -18.82
CA ILE A 234 -2.26 7.13 -19.29
C ILE A 234 -1.38 6.63 -18.14
N LEU A 235 -1.45 5.33 -17.85
CA LEU A 235 -0.63 4.73 -16.80
C LEU A 235 0.83 4.74 -17.24
N GLN A 236 1.66 5.42 -16.45
CA GLN A 236 3.10 5.33 -16.58
C GLN A 236 3.58 4.12 -15.78
N ALA A 237 4.13 3.11 -16.46
CA ALA A 237 4.77 1.98 -15.82
C ALA A 237 6.29 2.10 -16.03
N ASN A 238 7.05 2.10 -14.94
CA ASN A 238 8.50 2.35 -14.91
C ASN A 238 8.90 3.77 -15.32
N ARG A 239 9.35 4.59 -14.35
CA ARG A 239 10.18 5.81 -14.54
C ARG A 239 10.07 6.46 -15.94
N GLY A 240 8.87 6.93 -16.33
CA GLY A 240 8.67 7.71 -17.56
C GLY A 240 8.21 6.96 -18.81
N VAL A 241 7.91 5.65 -18.78
CA VAL A 241 7.33 4.95 -19.96
C VAL A 241 5.79 4.91 -19.85
N THR A 242 5.14 5.61 -20.77
CA THR A 242 3.68 5.81 -20.84
C THR A 242 3.05 4.75 -21.74
N TYR A 243 2.14 3.92 -21.23
CA TYR A 243 1.43 2.90 -22.02
C TYR A 243 -0.03 3.27 -22.21
N THR A 244 -0.41 3.65 -23.43
CA THR A 244 -1.75 4.14 -23.80
C THR A 244 -2.82 3.05 -23.92
N ASP A 245 -2.45 1.76 -24.02
CA ASP A 245 -3.40 0.69 -24.36
C ASP A 245 -3.07 -0.66 -23.68
N ILE A 246 -2.94 -0.69 -22.35
CA ILE A 246 -2.77 -1.97 -21.64
C ILE A 246 -4.12 -2.69 -21.50
N LYS A 247 -4.51 -3.46 -22.52
CA LYS A 247 -5.58 -4.48 -22.39
C LYS A 247 -5.07 -5.78 -21.76
N GLN A 248 -3.76 -6.03 -21.85
CA GLN A 248 -3.11 -7.24 -21.35
C GLN A 248 -1.64 -6.95 -21.02
N VAL A 249 -1.16 -7.34 -19.84
CA VAL A 249 0.23 -7.12 -19.39
C VAL A 249 1.22 -8.06 -20.11
N ALA A 250 0.76 -9.27 -20.44
CA ALA A 250 1.43 -10.24 -21.31
C ALA A 250 0.42 -11.33 -21.71
N SER A 251 0.41 -11.76 -22.97
CA SER A 251 -0.26 -13.00 -23.35
C SER A 251 0.53 -14.21 -22.85
N GLN A 252 -0.09 -15.40 -22.85
CA GLN A 252 0.61 -16.64 -22.48
C GLN A 252 1.78 -16.92 -23.45
N GLU A 253 1.65 -16.47 -24.70
CA GLU A 253 2.70 -16.46 -25.71
C GLU A 253 3.86 -15.54 -25.31
N ASP A 254 3.57 -14.30 -24.89
CA ASP A 254 4.58 -13.30 -24.49
C ASP A 254 5.36 -13.76 -23.25
N TYR A 255 4.68 -14.38 -22.29
CA TYR A 255 5.34 -14.97 -21.12
C TYR A 255 6.29 -16.12 -21.50
N ARG A 256 5.88 -16.95 -22.47
CA ARG A 256 6.71 -18.02 -23.01
C ARG A 256 7.97 -17.47 -23.69
N ARG A 257 7.81 -16.44 -24.54
CA ARG A 257 8.93 -15.76 -25.22
C ARG A 257 9.90 -15.15 -24.21
N TYR A 258 9.39 -14.54 -23.15
CA TYR A 258 10.23 -14.03 -22.06
C TYR A 258 11.02 -15.13 -21.36
N LEU A 259 10.40 -16.25 -21.01
CA LEU A 259 11.10 -17.38 -20.37
C LEU A 259 12.20 -17.96 -21.27
N GLU A 260 11.95 -18.04 -22.57
CA GLU A 260 12.94 -18.51 -23.53
C GLU A 260 14.11 -17.53 -23.67
N ALA A 261 13.83 -16.23 -23.76
CA ALA A 261 14.86 -15.19 -23.79
C ALA A 261 15.72 -15.22 -22.52
N LYS A 262 15.09 -15.36 -21.34
CA LYS A 262 15.78 -15.50 -20.06
C LYS A 262 16.69 -16.73 -20.04
N LYS A 263 16.21 -17.87 -20.54
CA LYS A 263 17.00 -19.10 -20.63
C LYS A 263 18.25 -18.91 -21.52
N ARG A 264 18.11 -18.23 -22.66
CA ARG A 264 19.23 -17.92 -23.56
C ARG A 264 20.26 -17.00 -22.89
N ILE A 265 19.80 -16.01 -22.13
CA ILE A 265 20.69 -15.11 -21.36
C ILE A 265 21.44 -15.90 -20.28
N ASP A 266 20.74 -16.76 -19.53
CA ASP A 266 21.34 -17.59 -18.48
C ASP A 266 22.33 -18.63 -19.05
N GLU A 267 22.06 -19.16 -20.24
CA GLU A 267 22.98 -20.04 -20.98
C GLU A 267 24.19 -19.27 -21.51
N ALA A 268 24.00 -18.09 -22.09
CA ALA A 268 25.10 -17.24 -22.55
C ALA A 268 26.01 -16.80 -21.37
N ALA A 269 25.42 -16.50 -20.22
CA ALA A 269 26.17 -16.20 -18.99
C ALA A 269 26.98 -17.41 -18.52
N ARG A 270 26.38 -18.61 -18.49
CA ARG A 270 27.08 -19.86 -18.15
C ARG A 270 28.23 -20.19 -19.12
N ASN A 271 28.01 -20.02 -20.42
CA ASN A 271 29.03 -20.26 -21.44
C ASN A 271 30.19 -19.28 -21.35
N ARG A 272 29.93 -18.00 -21.05
CA ARG A 272 30.98 -17.00 -20.77
C ARG A 272 31.82 -17.35 -19.54
N ILE A 273 31.19 -17.88 -18.49
CA ILE A 273 31.90 -18.33 -17.28
C ILE A 273 32.76 -19.55 -17.62
N SER A 274 32.21 -20.54 -18.33
CA SER A 274 32.93 -21.75 -18.75
C SER A 274 34.16 -21.44 -19.63
N ALA A 275 34.01 -20.52 -20.61
CA ALA A 275 35.11 -20.09 -21.46
C ALA A 275 36.27 -19.43 -20.68
N LYS A 276 35.97 -18.64 -19.63
CA LYS A 276 36.98 -18.05 -18.75
C LYS A 276 37.76 -19.09 -17.93
N PHE A 277 37.19 -20.27 -17.68
CA PHE A 277 37.88 -21.36 -16.97
C PHE A 277 38.75 -22.22 -17.91
N GLN A 278 38.44 -22.28 -19.20
CA GLN A 278 39.27 -23.00 -20.19
C GLN A 278 40.52 -22.23 -20.63
N THR A 279 40.53 -20.89 -20.55
CA THR A 279 41.66 -20.06 -21.01
C THR A 279 42.75 -19.83 -19.95
N LYS A 280 42.68 -20.44 -18.76
CA LYS A 280 43.80 -20.40 -17.80
C LYS A 280 44.76 -21.55 -18.07
N PRO A 281 46.00 -21.32 -18.55
CA PRO A 281 46.99 -22.38 -18.69
C PRO A 281 47.33 -22.97 -17.31
N ARG A 282 47.49 -24.30 -17.23
CA ARG A 282 48.05 -24.97 -16.04
C ARG A 282 49.44 -24.39 -15.75
N PRO A 283 49.77 -24.06 -14.50
CA PRO A 283 51.11 -23.60 -14.17
C PRO A 283 52.13 -24.71 -14.47
N THR A 284 53.08 -24.40 -15.35
CA THR A 284 54.25 -25.22 -15.63
C THR A 284 55.15 -25.31 -14.38
N THR A 285 55.48 -26.53 -13.98
CA THR A 285 56.42 -26.83 -12.89
C THR A 285 57.84 -26.42 -13.28
N THR A 286 58.29 -25.26 -12.79
CA THR A 286 59.69 -24.85 -12.88
C THR A 286 60.51 -25.64 -11.86
N LYS A 287 61.45 -26.47 -12.34
CA LYS A 287 62.47 -27.11 -11.49
C LYS A 287 63.41 -26.03 -10.94
N PHE A 288 63.57 -25.99 -9.61
CA PHE A 288 64.57 -25.16 -8.95
C PHE A 288 65.98 -25.76 -9.12
N PRO A 289 67.04 -24.95 -9.30
CA PRO A 289 68.41 -25.43 -9.28
C PRO A 289 68.84 -25.81 -7.86
N GLN A 290 69.54 -26.93 -7.71
CA GLN A 290 70.27 -27.27 -6.49
C GLN A 290 71.51 -26.38 -6.37
N THR A 291 71.61 -25.62 -5.28
CA THR A 291 72.84 -24.95 -4.87
C THR A 291 73.33 -25.60 -3.58
N SER A 292 74.42 -26.35 -3.67
CA SER A 292 75.22 -26.77 -2.52
C SER A 292 76.19 -25.66 -2.12
N ALA A 293 76.14 -25.26 -0.86
CA ALA A 293 77.26 -24.70 -0.09
C ALA A 293 76.83 -24.72 1.39
N ALA A 294 77.32 -25.68 2.17
CA ALA A 294 78.61 -25.65 2.89
C ALA A 294 78.45 -25.00 4.28
N CYS A 295 78.54 -25.87 5.27
CA CYS A 295 78.64 -25.65 6.70
C CYS A 295 79.86 -24.79 7.06
N LEU A 296 79.72 -23.92 8.06
CA LEU A 296 80.83 -23.40 8.85
C LEU A 296 80.35 -23.32 10.31
N ILE A 297 80.86 -24.30 11.08
CA ILE A 297 81.17 -24.36 12.53
C ILE A 297 80.34 -23.48 13.46
#